data_AF-A0A7C7PWS5-F1
#
_entry.id   AF-A0A7C7PWS5-F1
#
_cell.length_a   1.000
_cell.length_b   1.000
_cell.length_c   1.000
_cell.angle_alpha   90.00
_cell.angle_beta   90.00
_cell.angle_gamma   90.00
#
_symmetry.space_group_name_H-M   'P 1'
#
loop_
_entity.id
_entity.type
_entity.pdbx_description
1 polymer ?
#
loop_
_entity_poly.entity_id
_entity_poly.type
_entity_poly.pdbx_seq_one_letter_code
_entity_poly.pdbx_strand_id
1 'polypeptide(L)'
;MRGSTVIIQKELAENFTSKRFITTYILIFLSSVATAFLGFQELAQVGLTKFESDVIFLVLFSGAASPTPSFIFFLSVLASILGIALGFDAVNREIASGSMVRLLSNPIYRDSILVGKIIGGFITIALVIGSIMGILAGIIVALPFIKDARGRGEY
;
A
#
# COMPACT_ATOMS: atom_id res chain seq x y z
N MET A 1 -1.40 24.82 16.23
CA MET A 1 -1.78 23.50 15.68
C MET A 1 -2.66 23.56 14.44
N ARG A 2 -3.47 24.61 14.19
CA ARG A 2 -4.36 24.68 13.00
C ARG A 2 -3.62 24.69 11.64
N GLY A 3 -2.40 25.24 11.57
CA GLY A 3 -1.64 25.34 10.32
C GLY A 3 -1.15 24.01 9.75
N SER A 4 -0.73 23.06 10.59
CA SER A 4 -0.22 21.76 10.12
C SER A 4 -1.32 20.87 9.54
N THR A 5 -2.52 20.88 10.13
CA THR A 5 -3.67 20.12 9.62
C THR A 5 -4.09 20.56 8.22
N VAL A 6 -4.07 21.88 7.93
CA VAL A 6 -4.38 22.41 6.60
C VAL A 6 -3.36 21.93 5.56
N ILE A 7 -2.09 21.90 5.94
CA ILE A 7 -1.00 21.43 5.08
C ILE A 7 -1.13 19.92 4.82
N ILE A 8 -1.48 19.13 5.84
CA ILE A 8 -1.74 17.69 5.68
C ILE A 8 -2.89 17.45 4.72
N GLN A 9 -4.03 18.14 4.89
CA GLN A 9 -5.20 17.98 4.01
C GLN A 9 -4.88 18.36 2.57
N LYS A 10 -4.12 19.44 2.36
CA LYS A 10 -3.63 19.84 1.04
C LYS A 10 -2.77 18.74 0.40
N GLU A 11 -1.78 18.23 1.13
CA GLU A 11 -0.87 17.18 0.63
C GLU A 11 -1.63 15.89 0.30
N LEU A 12 -2.60 15.49 1.11
CA LEU A 12 -3.44 14.34 0.81
C LEU A 12 -4.28 14.56 -0.46
N ALA A 13 -4.93 15.72 -0.60
CA ALA A 13 -5.71 16.03 -1.80
C ALA A 13 -4.85 16.05 -3.07
N GLU A 14 -3.65 16.62 -2.98
CA GLU A 14 -2.69 16.68 -4.09
C GLU A 14 -2.14 15.31 -4.47
N ASN A 15 -1.89 14.44 -3.49
CA ASN A 15 -1.45 13.08 -3.75
C ASN A 15 -2.58 12.25 -4.37
N PHE A 16 -3.78 12.21 -3.78
CA PHE A 16 -4.89 11.37 -4.28
C PHE A 16 -5.42 11.79 -5.66
N THR A 17 -5.34 13.08 -6.00
CA THR A 17 -5.79 13.58 -7.31
C THR A 17 -4.71 13.42 -8.40
N SER A 18 -3.47 13.08 -8.03
CA SER A 18 -2.37 13.01 -8.97
C SER A 18 -2.44 11.77 -9.85
N LYS A 19 -2.22 11.95 -11.16
CA LYS A 19 -2.00 10.83 -12.09
C LYS A 19 -0.86 9.91 -11.64
N ARG A 20 0.18 10.48 -11.01
CA ARG A 20 1.32 9.73 -10.47
C ARG A 20 0.90 8.77 -9.37
N PHE A 21 -0.02 9.17 -8.51
CA PHE A 21 -0.55 8.31 -7.47
C PHE A 21 -1.30 7.13 -8.07
N ILE A 22 -2.16 7.36 -9.07
CA ILE A 22 -2.91 6.29 -9.75
C ILE A 22 -1.95 5.29 -10.39
N THR A 23 -0.92 5.75 -11.12
CA THR A 23 0.05 4.85 -11.77
C THR A 23 0.83 4.03 -10.74
N THR A 24 1.30 4.67 -9.66
CA THR A 24 2.04 3.98 -8.60
C THR A 24 1.15 2.98 -7.85
N TYR A 25 -0.10 3.36 -7.57
CA TYR A 25 -1.08 2.50 -6.92
C TYR A 25 -1.37 1.24 -7.74
N ILE A 26 -1.63 1.39 -9.05
CA ILE A 26 -1.89 0.27 -9.96
C ILE A 26 -0.69 -0.67 -10.03
N LEU A 27 0.52 -0.12 -10.13
CA LEU A 27 1.74 -0.94 -10.16
C LEU A 27 1.89 -1.77 -8.88
N ILE A 28 1.78 -1.14 -7.71
CA ILE A 28 1.88 -1.86 -6.43
C ILE A 28 0.77 -2.89 -6.32
N PHE A 29 -0.46 -2.54 -6.70
CA PHE A 29 -1.61 -3.45 -6.65
C PHE A 29 -1.38 -4.68 -7.53
N LEU A 30 -0.98 -4.49 -8.79
CA LEU A 30 -0.70 -5.60 -9.71
C LEU A 30 0.44 -6.48 -9.22
N SER A 31 1.53 -5.90 -8.72
CA SER A 31 2.63 -6.67 -8.16
C SER A 31 2.21 -7.45 -6.91
N SER A 32 1.38 -6.83 -6.06
CA SER A 32 0.85 -7.46 -4.83
C SER A 32 -0.05 -8.65 -5.17
N VAL A 33 -0.91 -8.51 -6.18
CA VAL A 33 -1.75 -9.58 -6.71
C VAL A 33 -0.88 -10.71 -7.28
N ALA A 34 0.17 -10.39 -8.05
CA ALA A 34 1.09 -11.38 -8.59
C ALA A 34 1.80 -12.18 -7.49
N THR A 35 2.32 -11.51 -6.44
CA THR A 35 2.93 -12.19 -5.29
C THR A 35 1.95 -13.12 -4.58
N ALA A 36 0.70 -12.69 -4.39
CA ALA A 36 -0.33 -13.55 -3.81
C ALA A 36 -0.61 -14.79 -4.68
N PHE A 37 -0.73 -14.63 -6.00
CA PHE A 37 -0.92 -15.75 -6.92
C PHE A 37 0.25 -16.76 -6.89
N LEU A 38 1.48 -16.27 -6.84
CA LEU A 38 2.67 -17.13 -6.73
C LEU A 38 2.65 -17.92 -5.41
N GLY A 39 2.35 -17.25 -4.30
CA GLY A 39 2.21 -17.92 -3.00
C GLY A 39 1.12 -19.01 -3.00
N PHE A 40 -0.02 -18.77 -3.68
CA PHE A 40 -1.06 -19.79 -3.83
C PHE A 40 -0.60 -21.01 -4.64
N GLN A 41 0.15 -20.79 -5.72
CA GLN A 41 0.69 -21.89 -6.53
C GLN A 41 1.64 -22.77 -5.73
N GLU A 42 2.47 -22.17 -4.89
CA GLU A 42 3.40 -22.92 -4.04
C GLU A 42 2.68 -23.74 -2.98
N LEU A 43 1.65 -23.18 -2.34
CA LEU A 43 0.82 -23.93 -1.41
C LEU A 43 0.14 -25.14 -2.06
N ALA A 44 -0.28 -24.99 -3.32
CA ALA A 44 -0.81 -26.09 -4.11
C ALA A 44 0.22 -27.19 -4.36
N GLN A 45 1.48 -26.83 -4.63
CA GLN A 45 2.56 -27.79 -4.86
C GLN A 45 3.00 -28.54 -3.59
N VAL A 46 2.99 -27.88 -2.43
CA VAL A 46 3.40 -28.49 -1.14
C VAL A 46 2.27 -29.36 -0.54
N GLY A 47 1.10 -29.45 -1.16
CA GLY A 47 -0.02 -30.26 -0.68
C GLY A 47 -0.70 -29.67 0.56
N LEU A 48 -0.40 -28.41 0.89
CA LEU A 48 -1.00 -27.64 2.00
C LEU A 48 -2.39 -27.08 1.61
N THR A 49 -3.01 -27.59 0.55
CA THR A 49 -4.38 -27.23 0.15
C THR A 49 -5.45 -27.85 1.05
N LYS A 50 -5.06 -28.75 1.96
CA LYS A 50 -5.94 -29.37 2.98
C LYS A 50 -6.08 -28.57 4.27
N PHE A 51 -5.35 -27.45 4.42
CA PHE A 51 -5.51 -26.60 5.60
C PHE A 51 -6.85 -25.89 5.56
N GLU A 52 -7.47 -25.70 6.72
CA GLU A 52 -8.62 -24.81 6.87
C GLU A 52 -8.30 -23.44 6.27
N SER A 53 -9.32 -22.78 5.70
CA SER A 53 -9.21 -21.45 5.07
C SER A 53 -8.44 -20.44 5.92
N ASP A 54 -8.49 -20.61 7.24
CA ASP A 54 -7.94 -19.71 8.24
C ASP A 54 -6.40 -19.73 8.26
N VAL A 55 -5.76 -20.85 7.90
CA VAL A 55 -4.29 -20.98 7.91
C VAL A 55 -3.69 -20.50 6.59
N ILE A 56 -4.42 -20.59 5.49
CA ILE A 56 -3.97 -20.16 4.14
C ILE A 56 -3.61 -18.66 4.16
N PHE A 57 -4.43 -17.82 4.80
CA PHE A 57 -4.14 -16.40 4.95
C PHE A 57 -2.80 -16.15 5.65
N LEU A 58 -2.60 -16.79 6.82
CA LEU A 58 -1.39 -16.61 7.61
C LEU A 58 -0.14 -17.05 6.84
N VAL A 59 -0.21 -18.18 6.14
CA VAL A 59 0.94 -18.72 5.40
C VAL A 59 1.29 -17.86 4.19
N LEU A 60 0.30 -17.39 3.42
CA LEU A 60 0.52 -16.47 2.29
C LEU A 60 1.13 -15.13 2.72
N PHE A 61 0.65 -14.58 3.84
CA PHE A 61 1.14 -13.29 4.32
C PHE A 61 2.50 -13.39 5.00
N SER A 62 2.70 -14.36 5.88
CA SER A 62 3.91 -14.48 6.70
C SER A 62 5.03 -15.29 6.06
N GLY A 63 4.73 -16.17 5.09
CA GLY A 63 5.70 -17.09 4.49
C GLY A 63 6.04 -18.29 5.37
N ALA A 64 5.19 -18.60 6.36
CA ALA A 64 5.44 -19.65 7.36
C ALA A 64 5.73 -21.06 6.78
N ALA A 65 5.39 -21.32 5.51
CA ALA A 65 5.59 -22.63 4.87
C ALA A 65 6.19 -22.57 3.46
N SER A 66 6.70 -21.42 3.00
CA SER A 66 7.23 -21.25 1.64
C SER A 66 8.74 -20.94 1.66
N PRO A 67 9.53 -21.54 0.74
CA PRO A 67 10.93 -21.14 0.53
C PRO A 67 11.05 -19.79 -0.19
N THR A 68 9.93 -19.23 -0.67
CA THR A 68 9.90 -17.95 -1.39
C THR A 68 9.62 -16.77 -0.47
N PRO A 69 10.05 -15.56 -0.88
CA PRO A 69 9.82 -14.36 -0.10
C PRO A 69 8.33 -14.10 0.12
N SER A 70 7.95 -13.91 1.38
CA SER A 70 6.55 -13.71 1.77
C SER A 70 5.98 -12.40 1.25
N PHE A 71 4.65 -12.29 1.25
CA PHE A 71 3.97 -11.04 0.91
C PHE A 71 4.42 -9.87 1.81
N ILE A 72 4.57 -10.10 3.12
CA ILE A 72 5.07 -9.08 4.05
C ILE A 72 6.49 -8.66 3.69
N PHE A 73 7.35 -9.60 3.29
CA PHE A 73 8.71 -9.28 2.85
C PHE A 73 8.69 -8.39 1.60
N PHE A 74 7.91 -8.78 0.58
CA PHE A 74 7.72 -7.99 -0.63
C PHE A 74 7.24 -6.56 -0.33
N LEU A 75 6.22 -6.45 0.53
CA LEU A 75 5.66 -5.18 0.95
C LEU A 75 6.67 -4.32 1.74
N SER A 76 7.52 -4.94 2.55
CA SER A 76 8.55 -4.22 3.33
C SER A 76 9.60 -3.58 2.41
N VAL A 77 10.04 -4.33 1.39
CA VAL A 77 10.96 -3.81 0.37
C VAL A 77 10.30 -2.68 -0.42
N LEU A 78 9.05 -2.87 -0.87
CA LEU A 78 8.31 -1.83 -1.58
C LEU A 78 8.06 -0.59 -0.74
N ALA A 79 7.65 -0.75 0.52
CA ALA A 79 7.38 0.36 1.42
C ALA A 79 8.62 1.22 1.65
N SER A 80 9.80 0.59 1.77
CA SER A 80 11.08 1.30 1.87
C SER A 80 11.39 2.11 0.62
N ILE A 81 11.26 1.50 -0.57
CA ILE A 81 11.50 2.18 -1.85
C ILE A 81 10.51 3.34 -2.04
N LEU A 82 9.23 3.12 -1.76
CA LEU A 82 8.18 4.13 -1.88
C LEU A 82 8.36 5.28 -0.89
N GLY A 83 8.75 4.98 0.36
CA GLY A 83 9.06 6.01 1.36
C GLY A 83 10.15 6.95 0.89
N ILE A 84 11.22 6.40 0.34
CA ILE A 84 12.32 7.19 -0.23
C ILE A 84 11.85 7.97 -1.46
N ALA A 85 11.21 7.31 -2.42
CA ALA A 85 10.77 7.93 -3.67
C ALA A 85 9.77 9.07 -3.45
N LEU A 86 8.78 8.88 -2.57
CA LEU A 86 7.79 9.91 -2.23
C LEU A 86 8.41 11.04 -1.42
N GLY A 87 9.37 10.74 -0.53
CA GLY A 87 10.13 11.76 0.18
C GLY A 87 10.90 12.68 -0.78
N PHE A 88 11.62 12.08 -1.74
CA PHE A 88 12.31 12.85 -2.77
C PHE A 88 11.35 13.58 -3.71
N ASP A 89 10.26 12.95 -4.16
CA ASP A 89 9.27 13.61 -5.03
C ASP A 89 8.62 14.81 -4.32
N ALA A 90 8.30 14.68 -3.03
CA ALA A 90 7.70 15.76 -2.25
C ALA A 90 8.63 16.97 -2.09
N VAL A 91 9.94 16.76 -2.00
CA VAL A 91 10.95 17.83 -1.96
C VAL A 91 11.16 18.42 -3.36
N ASN A 92 11.38 17.57 -4.37
CA ASN A 92 11.64 17.99 -5.74
C ASN A 92 10.47 18.78 -6.34
N ARG A 93 9.23 18.42 -5.99
CA ARG A 93 8.02 19.12 -6.47
C ARG A 93 7.93 20.55 -5.93
N GLU A 94 8.40 20.81 -4.71
CA GLU A 94 8.45 22.16 -4.14
C GLU A 94 9.56 23.01 -4.77
N ILE A 95 10.71 22.40 -5.03
CA ILE A 95 11.83 23.06 -5.71
C ILE A 95 11.40 23.46 -7.13
N ALA A 96 10.80 22.53 -7.87
CA ALA A 96 10.35 22.77 -9.25
C ALA A 96 9.22 23.80 -9.36
N SER A 97 8.35 23.90 -8.35
CA SER A 97 7.23 24.86 -8.35
C SER A 97 7.56 26.20 -7.69
N GLY A 98 8.72 26.33 -7.05
CA GLY A 98 9.12 27.54 -6.32
C GLY A 98 8.27 27.85 -5.09
N SER A 99 7.40 26.93 -4.67
CA SER A 99 6.49 27.11 -3.52
C SER A 99 7.24 27.22 -2.21
N MET A 100 8.42 26.61 -2.08
CA MET A 100 9.25 26.71 -0.87
C MET A 100 9.65 28.17 -0.58
N VAL A 101 9.94 28.96 -1.63
CA VAL A 101 10.26 30.39 -1.48
C VAL A 101 9.03 31.18 -1.02
N ARG A 102 7.84 30.88 -1.57
CA ARG A 102 6.58 31.52 -1.17
C ARG A 102 6.15 31.17 0.25
N LEU A 103 6.34 29.92 0.67
CA LEU A 103 6.01 29.45 2.02
C LEU A 103 6.94 30.05 3.07
N LEU A 104 8.22 30.28 2.72
CA LEU A 104 9.20 30.91 3.61
C LEU A 104 9.05 32.44 3.69
N SER A 105 8.44 33.08 2.69
CA SER A 105 8.22 34.53 2.65
C SER A 105 7.00 35.00 3.46
N ASN A 106 6.07 34.10 3.78
CA ASN A 106 4.93 34.41 4.65
C ASN A 106 5.21 33.97 6.10
N PRO A 107 4.63 34.64 7.12
CA PRO A 107 4.82 34.29 8.52
C PRO A 107 4.04 33.01 8.88
N ILE A 108 4.52 31.87 8.38
CA ILE A 108 4.05 30.53 8.68
C ILE A 108 5.20 29.79 9.36
N TYR A 109 4.93 29.08 10.45
CA TYR A 109 5.96 28.31 11.16
C TYR A 109 6.56 27.24 10.23
N ARG A 110 7.88 27.33 10.00
CA ARG A 110 8.65 26.41 9.15
C ARG A 110 8.47 24.95 9.59
N ASP A 111 8.41 24.72 10.90
CA ASP A 111 8.22 23.39 11.48
C ASP A 111 6.85 22.80 11.15
N SER A 112 5.80 23.63 11.05
CA SER A 112 4.46 23.17 10.69
C SER A 112 4.38 22.72 9.23
N ILE A 113 5.20 23.30 8.36
CA ILE A 113 5.30 22.92 6.94
C ILE A 113 6.02 21.57 6.81
N LEU A 114 7.15 21.42 7.49
CA LEU A 114 7.92 20.17 7.49
C LEU A 114 7.08 19.01 8.05
N VAL A 115 6.50 19.19 9.24
CA VAL A 115 5.68 18.17 9.90
C VAL A 115 4.45 17.84 9.05
N GLY A 116 3.80 18.85 8.45
CA GLY A 116 2.65 18.64 7.59
C GLY A 116 2.96 17.79 6.35
N LYS A 117 4.11 18.03 5.70
CA LYS A 117 4.55 17.29 4.51
C LYS A 117 4.95 15.85 4.84
N ILE A 118 5.69 15.64 5.94
CA ILE A 118 6.07 14.29 6.39
C ILE A 118 4.84 13.47 6.76
N ILE A 119 3.92 14.04 7.56
CA ILE A 119 2.70 13.34 7.98
C ILE A 119 1.78 13.07 6.77
N GLY A 120 1.61 14.02 5.86
CA GLY A 120 0.81 13.83 4.65
C GLY A 120 1.35 12.69 3.77
N GLY A 121 2.67 12.64 3.55
CA GLY A 121 3.31 11.54 2.84
C GLY A 121 3.18 10.19 3.56
N PHE A 122 3.38 10.18 4.88
CA PHE A 122 3.23 8.97 5.70
C PHE A 122 1.81 8.40 5.65
N ILE A 123 0.79 9.25 5.82
CA ILE A 123 -0.62 8.85 5.72
C ILE A 123 -0.92 8.28 4.33
N THR A 124 -0.38 8.90 3.27
CA THR A 124 -0.56 8.40 1.90
C THR A 124 -0.02 6.99 1.75
N ILE A 125 1.20 6.73 2.22
CA ILE A 125 1.81 5.39 2.18
C ILE A 125 1.00 4.39 3.01
N ALA A 126 0.63 4.76 4.23
CA ALA A 126 -0.15 3.92 5.12
C ALA A 126 -1.50 3.54 4.50
N LEU A 127 -2.15 4.48 3.81
CA LEU A 127 -3.43 4.24 3.15
C LEU A 127 -3.28 3.33 1.93
N VAL A 128 -2.24 3.52 1.11
CA VAL A 128 -1.95 2.64 -0.04
C VAL A 128 -1.68 1.21 0.42
N ILE A 129 -0.82 1.04 1.42
CA ILE A 129 -0.48 -0.28 1.96
C ILE A 129 -1.71 -0.91 2.60
N GLY A 130 -2.41 -0.17 3.47
CA GLY A 130 -3.59 -0.65 4.16
C GLY A 130 -4.73 -1.03 3.22
N SER A 131 -4.97 -0.25 2.16
CA SER A 131 -6.01 -0.58 1.17
C SER A 131 -5.68 -1.83 0.39
N ILE A 132 -4.43 -2.00 -0.04
CA ILE A 132 -3.99 -3.20 -0.78
C ILE A 132 -4.06 -4.43 0.12
N MET A 133 -3.60 -4.33 1.36
CA MET A 133 -3.73 -5.41 2.35
C MET A 133 -5.19 -5.79 2.59
N GLY A 134 -6.07 -4.82 2.78
CA GLY A 134 -7.50 -5.05 3.00
C GLY A 134 -8.17 -5.71 1.79
N ILE A 135 -7.88 -5.25 0.58
CA ILE A 135 -8.42 -5.83 -0.66
C ILE A 135 -7.95 -7.27 -0.82
N LEU A 136 -6.65 -7.54 -0.64
CA LEU A 136 -6.11 -8.89 -0.79
C LEU A 136 -6.63 -9.84 0.29
N ALA A 137 -6.70 -9.40 1.55
CA ALA A 137 -7.30 -10.18 2.62
C ALA A 137 -8.76 -10.53 2.31
N GLY A 138 -9.54 -9.55 1.83
CA GLY A 138 -10.93 -9.77 1.41
C GLY A 138 -11.05 -10.79 0.27
N ILE A 139 -10.18 -10.71 -0.74
CA ILE A 139 -10.15 -11.69 -1.84
C ILE A 139 -9.84 -13.09 -1.31
N ILE A 140 -8.79 -13.23 -0.49
CA ILE A 140 -8.35 -14.52 0.06
C ILE A 140 -9.46 -15.18 0.88
N VAL A 141 -10.13 -14.41 1.74
CA VAL A 141 -11.24 -14.89 2.56
C VAL A 141 -12.48 -15.22 1.72
N ALA A 142 -12.75 -14.47 0.65
CA ALA A 142 -13.93 -14.71 -0.21
C ALA A 142 -13.78 -15.94 -1.14
N LEU A 143 -12.55 -16.32 -1.51
CA LEU A 143 -12.30 -17.41 -2.46
C LEU A 143 -12.94 -18.77 -2.07
N PRO A 144 -12.85 -19.25 -0.81
CA PRO A 144 -13.56 -20.45 -0.37
C PRO A 144 -15.08 -20.36 -0.48
N PHE A 145 -15.68 -19.22 -0.10
CA PHE A 145 -17.13 -19.01 -0.19
C PHE A 145 -17.63 -19.06 -1.63
N ILE A 146 -16.87 -18.48 -2.58
CA ILE A 146 -17.20 -18.52 -4.00
C ILE A 146 -17.15 -19.96 -4.53
N LYS A 147 -16.18 -20.76 -4.08
CA LYS A 147 -16.04 -22.16 -4.49
C LYS A 147 -17.20 -23.03 -3.99
N ASP A 148 -17.65 -22.81 -2.75
CA ASP A 148 -18.79 -23.52 -2.16
C ASP A 148 -20.13 -23.17 -2.85
N ALA A 149 -20.33 -21.89 -3.21
CA ALA A 149 -21.52 -21.46 -3.96
C ALA A 149 -21.59 -22.07 -5.37
N ARG A 150 -20.44 -22.30 -6.01
CA ARG A 150 -20.35 -22.90 -7.35
C ARG A 150 -20.61 -24.42 -7.33
N GLY A 151 -20.19 -25.11 -6.27
CA GLY A 151 -20.40 -26.56 -6.11
C GLY A 151 -21.85 -26.98 -5.84
N ARG A 152 -22.76 -26.02 -5.55
CA ARG A 152 -24.20 -26.29 -5.34
C ARG A 152 -25.05 -26.22 -6.62
N GLY A 153 -24.48 -25.82 -7.75
CA GLY A 153 -25.19 -25.69 -9.03
C GLY A 153 -25.07 -26.88 -9.97
N GLU A 154 -24.35 -27.95 -9.59
CA GLU A 154 -24.09 -29.12 -10.44
C GLU A 154 -24.91 -30.37 -10.03
N TYR A 155 -26.08 -30.19 -9.41
CA TYR A 155 -27.03 -31.28 -9.13
C TYR A 155 -28.36 -31.07 -9.86
#